data_AF-A0A8A3P144-F1
#
_entry.id   AF-A0A8A3P144-F1
#
_cell.length_a   1.000
_cell.length_b   1.000
_cell.length_c   1.000
_cell.angle_alpha   90.00
_cell.angle_beta   90.00
_cell.angle_gamma   90.00
#
_symmetry.space_group_name_H-M   'P 1'
#
loop_
_entity.id
_entity.type
_entity.pdbx_description
1 polymer ?
#
loop_
_entity_poly.entity_id
_entity_poly.type
_entity_poly.pdbx_seq_one_letter_code
_entity_poly.pdbx_strand_id
1 'polypeptide(L)'
;MLGRWQSNASNPAWSGPPLATRGMIKYDYQMGTWTNDTGPDQTGSAEGVMLYLPASRIGILVYFGGIQTPYKIETVVLSPMDQIHIYDIQSSQRYTQKATGEIPGDRRRFCAGATWAADRSSYNIYLYGGAGFGANASGYDDIYILSLPSFT
;
A
#
# COMPACT_ATOMS: atom_id res chain seq x y z
N MET A 1 6.89 1.78 6.80
CA MET A 1 6.09 2.50 5.78
C MET A 1 6.61 2.15 4.40
N LEU A 2 5.79 1.57 3.53
CA LEU A 2 6.16 1.33 2.14
C LEU A 2 5.58 2.41 1.26
N GLY A 3 6.41 3.01 0.39
CA GLY A 3 5.96 3.93 -0.64
C GLY A 3 5.45 5.26 -0.09
N ARG A 4 6.11 6.36 -0.45
CA ARG A 4 5.68 7.73 -0.15
C ARG A 4 6.32 8.70 -1.12
N TRP A 5 5.66 9.83 -1.34
CA TRP A 5 6.28 11.02 -1.91
C TRP A 5 7.40 11.53 -1.01
N GLN A 6 8.58 11.70 -1.59
CA GLN A 6 9.67 12.50 -1.07
C GLN A 6 9.72 13.81 -1.85
N SER A 7 9.52 14.91 -1.16
CA SER A 7 9.60 16.27 -1.70
C SER A 7 9.99 17.23 -0.59
N ASN A 8 10.18 18.51 -0.93
CA ASN A 8 10.42 19.56 0.07
C ASN A 8 9.28 19.68 1.11
N ALA A 9 8.07 19.22 0.78
CA ALA A 9 6.95 19.21 1.72
C ALA A 9 7.02 18.08 2.75
N SER A 10 7.68 16.95 2.42
CA SER A 10 7.84 15.82 3.33
C SER A 10 9.19 15.83 4.07
N ASN A 11 10.24 16.36 3.44
CA ASN A 11 11.58 16.47 3.98
C ASN A 11 12.19 17.82 3.55
N PRO A 12 12.39 18.77 4.48
CA PRO A 12 12.97 20.09 4.16
C PRO A 12 14.39 20.03 3.57
N ALA A 13 15.12 18.93 3.78
CA ALA A 13 16.45 18.72 3.20
C ALA A 13 16.40 18.08 1.79
N TRP A 14 15.21 17.82 1.23
CA TRP A 14 15.06 17.24 -0.09
C TRP A 14 15.39 18.26 -1.19
N SER A 15 16.32 17.89 -2.07
CA SER A 15 16.65 18.65 -3.27
C SER A 15 16.33 17.80 -4.50
N GLY A 16 15.40 18.28 -5.33
CA GLY A 16 14.95 17.60 -6.55
C GLY A 16 13.43 17.58 -6.72
N PRO A 17 12.94 17.08 -7.87
CA PRO A 17 11.50 16.91 -8.09
C PRO A 17 10.89 15.90 -7.09
N PRO A 18 9.57 15.94 -6.86
CA PRO A 18 8.88 14.94 -6.04
C PRO A 18 9.14 13.52 -6.55
N LEU A 19 9.58 12.62 -5.65
CA LEU A 19 9.89 11.24 -5.98
C LEU A 19 9.03 10.29 -5.16
N ALA A 20 8.27 9.40 -5.83
CA ALA A 20 7.67 8.28 -5.14
C ALA A 20 8.77 7.26 -4.80
N THR A 21 8.90 6.96 -3.51
CA THR A 21 9.90 6.02 -3.04
C THR A 21 9.43 4.58 -3.23
N ARG A 22 10.40 3.69 -3.44
CA ARG A 22 10.21 2.24 -3.50
C ARG A 22 10.68 1.53 -2.23
N GLY A 23 11.15 2.29 -1.24
CA GLY A 23 11.73 1.76 -0.01
C GLY A 23 10.67 1.51 1.05
N MET A 24 10.88 0.51 1.88
CA MET A 24 10.19 0.34 3.14
C MET A 24 11.11 0.79 4.27
N ILE A 25 10.68 1.80 5.01
CA ILE A 25 11.40 2.23 6.21
C ILE A 25 10.77 1.54 7.42
N LYS A 26 11.62 0.90 8.22
CA LYS A 26 11.29 0.28 9.52
C LYS A 26 11.96 1.09 10.62
N TYR A 27 11.22 1.33 11.71
CA TYR A 27 11.72 2.01 12.89
C TYR A 27 11.60 1.08 14.09
N ASP A 28 12.72 0.84 14.77
CA ASP A 28 12.75 0.10 16.02
C ASP A 28 12.60 1.08 17.19
N TYR A 29 11.48 0.99 17.90
CA TYR A 29 11.21 1.86 19.05
C TYR A 29 12.09 1.57 20.27
N GLN A 30 12.58 0.34 20.43
CA GLN A 30 13.43 -0.03 21.57
C GLN A 30 14.87 0.43 21.34
N MET A 31 15.39 0.22 20.13
CA MET A 31 16.77 0.59 19.79
C MET A 31 16.90 2.04 19.31
N GLY A 32 15.80 2.68 18.92
CA GLY A 32 15.80 4.03 18.34
C GLY A 32 16.46 4.08 16.95
N THR A 33 16.46 2.96 16.23
CA THR A 33 17.18 2.81 14.96
C THR A 33 16.25 2.75 13.76
N TRP A 34 16.70 3.32 12.65
CA TRP A 34 16.04 3.26 11.36
C TRP A 34 16.71 2.21 10.47
N THR A 35 15.92 1.35 9.86
CA THR A 35 16.39 0.40 8.84
C THR A 35 15.67 0.65 7.52
N ASN A 36 16.45 0.68 6.45
CA ASN A 36 15.94 0.80 5.09
C ASN A 36 15.91 -0.59 4.47
N ASP A 37 14.70 -1.12 4.34
CA ASP A 37 14.44 -2.34 3.60
C ASP A 37 14.05 -1.94 2.17
N THR A 38 14.69 -2.51 1.16
CA THR A 38 14.25 -2.27 -0.22
C THR A 38 12.80 -2.75 -0.31
N GLY A 39 11.87 -1.89 -0.72
CA GLY A 39 10.46 -2.29 -0.76
C GLY A 39 10.22 -3.44 -1.75
N PRO A 40 9.01 -4.02 -1.71
CA PRO A 40 8.63 -5.17 -2.52
C PRO A 40 8.78 -4.96 -4.02
N ASP A 41 8.59 -3.72 -4.50
CA ASP A 41 8.67 -3.39 -5.92
C ASP A 41 9.95 -2.62 -6.28
N GLN A 42 10.40 -2.77 -7.53
CA GLN A 42 11.48 -1.94 -8.07
C GLN A 42 11.01 -0.53 -8.43
N THR A 43 9.70 -0.32 -8.41
CA THR A 43 8.98 0.89 -8.81
C THR A 43 8.58 1.70 -7.58
N GLY A 44 8.72 3.03 -7.67
CA GLY A 44 8.23 3.92 -6.62
C GLY A 44 6.71 3.87 -6.54
N SER A 45 6.15 3.82 -5.33
CA SER A 45 4.70 3.83 -5.13
C SER A 45 4.30 4.91 -4.12
N ALA A 46 3.10 5.44 -4.29
CA ALA A 46 2.53 6.45 -3.39
C ALA A 46 1.00 6.44 -3.45
N GLU A 47 0.38 7.12 -2.49
CA GLU A 47 -1.08 7.38 -2.47
C GLU A 47 -1.99 6.13 -2.48
N GLY A 48 -1.43 4.94 -2.23
CA GLY A 48 -2.17 3.72 -1.93
C GLY A 48 -2.37 3.55 -0.42
N VAL A 49 -2.84 2.37 -0.02
CA VAL A 49 -2.95 2.00 1.39
C VAL A 49 -1.99 0.88 1.75
N MET A 50 -1.53 0.87 3.00
CA MET A 50 -0.81 -0.25 3.60
C MET A 50 -1.39 -0.52 4.98
N LEU A 51 -1.85 -1.74 5.21
CA LEU A 51 -2.51 -2.16 6.44
C LEU A 51 -1.76 -3.33 7.07
N TYR A 52 -1.63 -3.30 8.40
CA TYR A 52 -1.14 -4.43 9.16
C TYR A 52 -2.29 -5.38 9.48
N LEU A 53 -2.07 -6.67 9.27
CA LEU A 53 -2.97 -7.72 9.71
C LEU A 53 -2.23 -8.67 10.65
N PRO A 54 -2.82 -9.05 11.80
CA PRO A 54 -2.24 -10.03 12.72
C PRO A 54 -2.43 -11.47 12.22
N ALA A 55 -2.23 -11.69 10.91
CA ALA A 55 -2.18 -12.98 10.26
C ALA A 55 -0.72 -13.44 10.14
N SER A 56 -0.43 -14.74 10.17
CA SER A 56 0.91 -15.29 10.44
C SER A 56 1.37 -15.06 11.89
N ARG A 57 2.57 -15.52 12.25
CA ARG A 57 3.11 -15.52 13.62
C ARG A 57 3.40 -14.12 14.14
N ILE A 58 3.88 -13.22 13.27
CA ILE A 58 4.26 -11.83 13.63
C ILE A 58 3.29 -10.83 12.99
N GLY A 59 2.65 -11.20 11.89
CA GLY A 59 1.80 -10.32 11.11
C GLY A 59 2.26 -10.19 9.66
N ILE A 60 1.35 -9.71 8.83
CA ILE A 60 1.61 -9.37 7.44
C ILE A 60 1.25 -7.90 7.19
N LEU A 61 1.87 -7.32 6.17
CA LEU A 61 1.47 -6.03 5.62
C LEU A 61 0.79 -6.27 4.27
N VAL A 62 -0.42 -5.74 4.11
CA VAL A 62 -1.17 -5.78 2.86
C VAL A 62 -1.17 -4.38 2.27
N TYR A 63 -0.77 -4.23 1.01
CA TYR A 63 -0.79 -2.95 0.30
C TYR A 63 -1.32 -3.10 -1.12
N PHE A 64 -2.06 -2.09 -1.58
CA PHE A 64 -2.66 -2.05 -2.91
C PHE A 64 -3.14 -0.64 -3.27
N GLY A 65 -3.44 -0.45 -4.55
CA GLY A 65 -3.93 0.81 -5.12
C GLY A 65 -2.92 1.95 -5.07
N GLY A 66 -3.39 3.15 -5.40
CA GLY A 66 -2.54 4.34 -5.48
C GLY A 66 -1.90 4.50 -6.84
N ILE A 67 -0.66 4.95 -6.84
CA ILE A 67 0.10 5.26 -8.04
C ILE A 67 1.49 4.62 -8.01
N GLN A 68 2.04 4.42 -9.19
CA GLN A 68 3.38 3.90 -9.42
C GLN A 68 4.17 4.84 -10.34
N THR A 69 5.49 4.90 -10.16
CA THR A 69 6.41 5.70 -10.97
C THR A 69 7.48 4.82 -11.63
N PRO A 70 7.14 4.05 -12.68
CA PRO A 70 8.04 3.05 -13.28
C PRO A 70 9.34 3.64 -13.84
N TYR A 71 9.30 4.90 -14.30
CA TYR A 71 10.43 5.52 -15.00
C TYR A 71 11.20 6.58 -14.20
N LYS A 72 11.00 6.66 -12.87
CA LYS A 72 11.66 7.57 -11.90
C LYS A 72 11.57 9.09 -12.16
N ILE A 73 11.20 9.52 -13.36
CA ILE A 73 11.26 10.90 -13.85
C ILE A 73 9.83 11.33 -14.23
N GLU A 74 8.93 11.40 -13.24
CA GLU A 74 7.62 12.08 -13.34
C GLU A 74 6.47 11.34 -14.03
N THR A 75 6.70 10.23 -14.76
CA THR A 75 5.57 9.44 -15.28
C THR A 75 4.89 8.68 -14.14
N VAL A 76 3.71 9.16 -13.74
CA VAL A 76 2.85 8.54 -12.75
C VAL A 76 1.79 7.72 -13.48
N VAL A 77 1.68 6.44 -13.13
CA VAL A 77 0.61 5.55 -13.59
C VAL A 77 -0.21 5.09 -12.40
N LEU A 78 -1.47 4.74 -12.65
CA LEU A 78 -2.31 4.12 -11.62
C LEU A 78 -1.80 2.73 -11.29
N SER A 79 -1.83 2.39 -10.00
CA SER A 79 -1.62 1.00 -9.56
C SER A 79 -2.93 0.24 -9.72
N PRO A 80 -2.93 -0.92 -10.39
CA PRO A 80 -4.12 -1.73 -10.53
C PRO A 80 -4.71 -2.11 -9.17
N MET A 81 -6.02 -1.97 -9.00
CA MET A 81 -6.71 -2.37 -7.75
C MET A 81 -6.86 -3.89 -7.62
N ASP A 82 -6.69 -4.64 -8.71
CA ASP A 82 -6.70 -6.11 -8.68
C ASP A 82 -5.40 -6.70 -8.11
N GLN A 83 -4.31 -5.94 -8.00
CA GLN A 83 -3.04 -6.41 -7.48
C GLN A 83 -2.94 -6.14 -5.98
N ILE A 84 -3.08 -7.21 -5.20
CA ILE A 84 -2.95 -7.18 -3.75
C ILE A 84 -1.58 -7.71 -3.38
N HIS A 85 -0.76 -6.85 -2.81
CA HIS A 85 0.57 -7.22 -2.42
C HIS A 85 0.64 -7.49 -0.92
N ILE A 86 1.33 -8.55 -0.55
CA ILE A 86 1.43 -9.08 0.80
C ILE A 86 2.90 -9.22 1.15
N TYR A 87 3.28 -8.67 2.30
CA TYR A 87 4.61 -8.80 2.86
C TYR A 87 4.53 -9.49 4.22
N ASP A 88 5.13 -10.67 4.32
CA ASP A 88 5.25 -11.38 5.59
C ASP A 88 6.44 -10.84 6.37
N ILE A 89 6.16 -10.26 7.54
CA ILE A 89 7.15 -9.59 8.38
C ILE A 89 8.16 -10.60 8.94
N GLN A 90 7.71 -11.83 9.24
CA GLN A 90 8.56 -12.84 9.85
C GLN A 90 9.60 -13.37 8.87
N SER A 91 9.14 -13.82 7.70
CA SER A 91 10.00 -14.44 6.69
C SER A 91 10.66 -13.41 5.77
N SER A 92 10.25 -12.15 5.86
CA SER A 92 10.60 -11.08 4.91
C SER A 92 10.25 -11.43 3.46
N GLN A 93 9.29 -12.35 3.26
CA GLN A 93 8.83 -12.81 1.95
C GLN A 93 7.71 -11.92 1.42
N ARG A 94 7.57 -11.95 0.09
CA ARG A 94 6.68 -11.07 -0.67
C ARG A 94 5.82 -11.92 -1.59
N TYR A 95 4.55 -11.59 -1.64
CA TYR A 95 3.57 -12.27 -2.47
C TYR A 95 2.69 -11.22 -3.15
N THR A 96 2.30 -11.49 -4.40
CA THR A 96 1.29 -10.72 -5.10
C THR A 96 0.15 -11.66 -5.44
N GLN A 97 -1.05 -11.30 -5.02
CA GLN A 97 -2.28 -12.03 -5.32
C GLN A 97 -3.18 -11.16 -6.17
N LYS A 98 -3.93 -11.79 -7.08
CA LYS A 98 -4.97 -11.11 -7.82
C LYS A 98 -6.29 -11.20 -7.07
N ALA A 99 -6.92 -10.05 -6.84
CA ALA A 99 -8.30 -10.00 -6.35
C ALA A 99 -9.25 -10.60 -7.39
N THR A 100 -10.35 -11.16 -6.91
CA THR A 100 -11.41 -11.74 -7.74
C THR A 100 -12.76 -11.15 -7.32
N GLY A 101 -13.79 -11.35 -8.14
CA GLY A 101 -15.11 -10.76 -7.91
C GLY A 101 -15.23 -9.37 -8.52
N GLU A 102 -15.93 -8.47 -7.82
CA GLU A 102 -16.09 -7.08 -8.27
C GLU A 102 -14.89 -6.24 -7.83
N ILE A 103 -14.10 -5.81 -8.80
CA ILE A 103 -12.88 -5.04 -8.56
C ILE A 103 -13.20 -3.56 -8.79
N PRO A 104 -12.93 -2.68 -7.82
CA PRO A 104 -13.13 -1.25 -8.00
C PRO A 104 -12.23 -0.71 -9.12
N GLY A 105 -12.68 0.35 -9.80
CA GLY A 105 -11.82 1.09 -10.72
C GLY A 105 -10.56 1.62 -10.04
N ASP A 106 -9.48 1.71 -10.81
CA ASP A 106 -8.17 2.14 -10.33
C ASP A 106 -8.20 3.54 -9.71
N ARG A 107 -7.69 3.65 -8.48
CA ARG A 107 -7.86 4.83 -7.64
C ARG A 107 -6.70 5.05 -6.67
N ARG A 108 -6.59 6.29 -6.21
CA ARG A 108 -5.57 6.77 -5.25
C ARG A 108 -6.22 7.59 -4.14
N ARG A 109 -5.48 7.84 -3.06
CA ARG A 109 -5.91 8.69 -1.93
C ARG A 109 -7.22 8.25 -1.27
N PHE A 110 -7.55 6.97 -1.38
CA PHE A 110 -8.67 6.38 -0.66
C PHE A 110 -8.26 6.06 0.78
N CYS A 111 -9.27 5.89 1.63
CA CYS A 111 -9.07 5.40 2.99
C CYS A 111 -9.42 3.92 3.03
N ALA A 112 -8.66 3.13 3.79
CA ALA A 112 -9.06 1.77 4.10
C ALA A 112 -8.73 1.41 5.54
N GLY A 113 -9.51 0.49 6.10
CA GLY A 113 -9.34 -0.05 7.44
C GLY A 113 -9.51 -1.57 7.43
N ALA A 114 -8.75 -2.26 8.25
CA ALA A 114 -8.86 -3.70 8.40
C ALA A 114 -9.61 -4.07 9.68
N THR A 115 -10.42 -5.12 9.61
CA THR A 115 -11.00 -5.80 10.77
C THR A 115 -10.93 -7.31 10.55
N TRP A 116 -11.14 -8.07 11.61
CA TRP A 116 -11.09 -9.53 11.57
C TRP A 116 -12.03 -10.15 12.60
N ALA A 117 -12.40 -11.41 12.36
CA ALA A 117 -13.16 -12.18 13.33
C ALA A 117 -12.36 -12.37 14.63
N ALA A 118 -13.05 -12.50 15.77
CA ALA A 118 -12.39 -12.63 17.08
C ALA A 118 -11.45 -13.85 17.16
N ASP A 119 -11.78 -14.92 16.42
CA ASP A 119 -11.00 -16.14 16.28
C ASP A 119 -9.92 -16.06 15.19
N ARG A 120 -9.78 -14.93 14.49
CA ARG A 120 -8.83 -14.68 13.39
C ARG A 120 -8.97 -15.62 12.19
N SER A 121 -10.15 -16.22 12.01
CA SER A 121 -10.47 -17.09 10.87
C SER A 121 -10.70 -16.33 9.56
N SER A 122 -10.97 -15.02 9.64
CA SER A 122 -11.23 -14.18 8.46
C SER A 122 -10.81 -12.74 8.70
N TYR A 123 -10.32 -12.11 7.64
CA TYR A 123 -9.89 -10.71 7.64
C TYR A 123 -10.59 -9.98 6.51
N ASN A 124 -11.09 -8.78 6.79
CA ASN A 124 -11.77 -7.94 5.82
C ASN A 124 -11.16 -6.54 5.85
N ILE A 125 -10.84 -6.03 4.66
CA ILE A 125 -10.36 -4.67 4.46
C ILE A 125 -11.48 -3.87 3.80
N TYR A 126 -11.94 -2.83 4.49
CA TYR A 126 -12.97 -1.92 4.00
C TYR A 126 -12.28 -0.74 3.37
N LEU A 127 -12.59 -0.48 2.10
CA LEU A 127 -12.13 0.66 1.33
C LEU A 127 -13.29 1.63 1.13
N TYR A 128 -13.02 2.93 1.29
CA TYR A 128 -13.98 3.97 0.99
C TYR A 128 -13.38 5.07 0.11
N GLY A 129 -14.12 5.42 -0.94
CA GLY A 129 -13.89 6.56 -1.80
C GLY A 129 -12.53 6.51 -2.52
N GLY A 130 -11.88 7.67 -2.58
CA GLY A 130 -10.64 7.90 -3.34
C GLY A 130 -10.85 8.82 -4.53
N ALA A 131 -9.81 8.98 -5.33
CA ALA A 131 -9.82 9.78 -6.55
C ALA A 131 -9.30 8.98 -7.73
N GLY A 132 -9.87 9.22 -8.91
CA GLY A 132 -9.30 8.76 -10.16
C GLY A 132 -7.96 9.45 -10.50
N PHE A 133 -7.51 9.25 -11.73
CA PHE A 133 -6.28 9.85 -12.26
C PHE A 133 -6.53 10.56 -13.59
N GLY A 134 -5.77 11.64 -13.84
CA GLY A 134 -5.90 12.47 -15.05
C GLY A 134 -6.68 13.78 -14.83
N ALA A 135 -6.86 14.54 -15.92
CA ALA A 135 -7.38 15.91 -15.90
C ALA A 135 -8.85 16.03 -15.45
N ASN A 136 -9.63 14.95 -15.55
CA ASN A 136 -11.04 14.89 -15.17
C ASN A 136 -11.30 13.81 -14.11
N ALA A 137 -10.34 13.61 -13.20
CA ALA A 137 -10.46 12.58 -12.16
C ALA A 137 -11.59 12.90 -11.17
N SER A 138 -12.70 12.16 -11.28
CA SER A 138 -13.78 12.19 -10.30
C SER A 138 -13.33 11.61 -8.96
N GLY A 139 -13.94 12.12 -7.88
CA GLY A 139 -13.92 11.45 -6.58
C GLY A 139 -14.88 10.26 -6.60
N TYR A 140 -14.52 9.20 -5.88
CA TYR A 140 -15.38 8.06 -5.62
C TYR A 140 -16.08 8.23 -4.26
N ASP A 141 -17.31 7.74 -4.15
CA ASP A 141 -18.14 7.73 -2.91
C ASP A 141 -18.72 6.32 -2.65
N ASP A 142 -18.06 5.29 -3.18
CA ASP A 142 -18.43 3.89 -3.04
C ASP A 142 -17.61 3.22 -1.92
N ILE A 143 -18.11 2.08 -1.44
CA ILE A 143 -17.44 1.22 -0.45
C ILE A 143 -17.19 -0.15 -1.07
N TYR A 144 -15.96 -0.64 -0.94
CA TYR A 144 -15.58 -1.99 -1.33
C TYR A 144 -15.02 -2.76 -0.15
N ILE A 145 -15.19 -4.08 -0.16
CA ILE A 145 -14.63 -4.98 0.85
C ILE A 145 -13.70 -5.96 0.16
N LEU A 146 -12.43 -5.95 0.55
CA LEU A 146 -11.47 -6.98 0.20
C LEU A 146 -11.45 -8.02 1.31
N SER A 147 -12.05 -9.17 1.07
CA SER A 147 -12.00 -10.32 1.96
C SER A 147 -10.76 -11.15 1.69
N LEU A 148 -10.04 -11.51 2.76
CA LEU A 148 -8.86 -12.36 2.69
C LEU A 148 -9.17 -13.72 3.33
N PRO A 149 -8.86 -14.83 2.64
CA PRO A 149 -9.03 -16.16 3.21
C PRO A 149 -8.13 -16.34 4.45
N SER A 150 -8.52 -17.27 5.33
CA SER A 150 -7.71 -17.62 6.50
C SER A 150 -6.32 -18.07 6.07
N PHE A 151 -5.29 -17.56 6.74
CA PHE A 151 -3.93 -18.08 6.65
C PHE A 151 -3.81 -19.21 7.68
N THR A 152 -4.10 -20.44 7.28
CA THR A 152 -3.84 -21.65 8.09
C THR A 152 -2.42 -22.13 7.93
#